data_AF-A0A961FEA8-F1
#
_entry.id   AF-A0A961FEA8-F1
#
_cell.length_a   1.000
_cell.length_b   1.000
_cell.length_c   1.000
_cell.angle_alpha   90.00
_cell.angle_beta   90.00
_cell.angle_gamma   90.00
#
_symmetry.space_group_name_H-M   'P 1'
#
loop_
_entity.id
_entity.type
_entity.pdbx_description
1 polymer ?
#
loop_
_entity_poly.entity_id
_entity_poly.type
_entity_poly.pdbx_seq_one_letter_code
_entity_poly.pdbx_strand_id
1 'polypeptide(L)'
;MKIYKCKTCGENWSYDFVRQKMISISEYDVESLLRTDSETHTATAQQMLEMLAIKANPEVGSGEGCIRVPCEVTDKKGKLHEMASICFPIAFAELDESNYVGYIEDVVAIRPSKYTMPIEVRFATGCASEYAMGFSPTPVVSGKGRKFLLNGPNDFFRFKGIKGTEVSLYHGEPNYRSWPVARYNPKLESCFIADYQPECDNLLIRFADLEHPEELQNVQGIWVKTEVEGTQD
;
A
#
# COMPACT_ATOMS: atom_id res chain seq x y z
N MET A 1 2.78 -21.62 9.69
CA MET A 1 3.94 -21.38 8.81
C MET A 1 5.08 -22.30 9.21
N LYS A 2 5.88 -22.84 8.27
CA LYS A 2 7.08 -23.64 8.59
C LYS A 2 8.35 -22.82 8.34
N ILE A 3 9.19 -22.71 9.36
CA ILE A 3 10.52 -22.08 9.26
C ILE A 3 11.57 -23.18 9.12
N TYR A 4 12.43 -23.03 8.11
CA TYR A 4 13.53 -23.91 7.79
C TYR A 4 14.84 -23.22 8.12
N LYS A 5 15.81 -23.95 8.66
CA LYS A 5 17.17 -23.43 8.90
C LYS A 5 18.12 -24.00 7.86
N CYS A 6 18.81 -23.12 7.13
CA CYS A 6 19.81 -23.54 6.17
C CYS A 6 20.97 -24.24 6.88
N LYS A 7 21.33 -25.45 6.46
CA LYS A 7 22.43 -26.22 7.07
C LYS A 7 23.82 -25.63 6.80
N THR A 8 23.97 -24.81 5.76
CA THR A 8 25.25 -24.25 5.33
C THR A 8 25.51 -22.88 5.95
N CYS A 9 24.60 -21.92 5.76
CA CYS A 9 24.77 -20.55 6.26
C CYS A 9 24.07 -20.30 7.61
N GLY A 10 23.19 -21.19 8.07
CA GLY A 10 22.45 -21.02 9.32
C GLY A 10 21.27 -20.04 9.25
N GLU A 11 21.05 -19.37 8.11
CA GLU A 11 19.93 -18.44 7.91
C GLU A 11 18.57 -19.14 8.01
N ASN A 12 17.55 -18.38 8.44
CA ASN A 12 16.17 -18.84 8.49
C ASN A 12 15.48 -18.59 7.16
N TRP A 13 14.63 -19.52 6.74
CA TRP A 13 13.90 -19.47 5.48
C TRP A 13 12.45 -19.91 5.69
N SER A 14 11.50 -19.36 4.94
CA SER A 14 10.12 -19.86 4.87
C SER A 14 9.74 -20.16 3.44
N TYR A 15 8.80 -21.09 3.26
CA TYR A 15 8.20 -21.36 1.96
C TYR A 15 7.00 -20.45 1.76
N ASP A 16 7.08 -19.57 0.77
CA ASP A 16 5.96 -18.79 0.28
C ASP A 16 5.13 -19.66 -0.68
N PHE A 17 3.96 -20.11 -0.21
CA PHE A 17 3.05 -20.94 -0.99
C PHE A 17 2.40 -20.20 -2.15
N VAL A 18 2.27 -18.87 -2.09
CA VAL A 18 1.69 -18.10 -3.19
C VAL A 18 2.71 -17.99 -4.32
N ARG A 19 3.95 -17.64 -3.98
CA ARG A 19 5.02 -17.46 -4.97
C ARG A 19 5.77 -18.75 -5.32
N GLN A 20 5.45 -19.84 -4.64
CA GLN A 20 6.10 -21.16 -4.78
C GLN A 20 7.64 -21.07 -4.68
N LYS A 21 8.14 -20.29 -3.72
CA LYS A 21 9.59 -20.04 -3.53
C LYS A 21 9.99 -19.99 -2.06
N MET A 22 11.27 -20.24 -1.80
CA MET A 22 11.87 -20.01 -0.48
C MET A 22 12.28 -18.54 -0.34
N ILE A 23 11.91 -17.93 0.77
CA ILE A 23 12.31 -16.57 1.15
C ILE A 23 13.23 -16.62 2.36
N SER A 24 14.29 -15.82 2.36
CA SER A 24 15.15 -15.65 3.55
C SER A 24 14.43 -14.80 4.58
N ILE A 25 14.65 -15.06 5.86
CA ILE A 25 14.00 -14.41 6.99
C ILE A 25 15.09 -13.97 7.96
N SER A 26 15.08 -12.70 8.34
CA SER A 26 16.00 -12.21 9.38
C SER A 26 15.61 -12.76 10.76
N GLU A 27 16.54 -12.83 11.71
CA GLU A 27 16.21 -13.34 13.05
C GLU A 27 15.13 -12.52 13.78
N TYR A 28 15.04 -11.21 13.51
CA TYR A 28 14.01 -10.34 14.08
C TYR A 28 12.62 -10.64 13.51
N ASP A 29 12.54 -11.12 12.27
CA ASP A 29 11.28 -11.45 11.62
C ASP A 29 10.74 -12.82 12.07
N VAL A 30 11.59 -13.71 12.58
CA VAL A 30 11.16 -15.05 13.02
C VAL A 30 10.14 -14.97 14.15
N GLU A 31 10.40 -14.16 15.18
CA GLU A 31 9.46 -14.02 16.31
C GLU A 31 8.15 -13.38 15.85
N SER A 32 8.23 -12.32 15.04
CA SER A 32 7.05 -11.68 14.47
C SER A 32 6.23 -12.65 13.63
N LEU A 33 6.86 -13.40 12.73
CA LEU A 33 6.14 -14.35 11.88
C LEU A 33 5.56 -15.53 12.68
N LEU A 34 6.25 -15.99 13.73
CA LEU A 34 5.72 -17.04 14.62
C LEU A 34 4.51 -16.53 15.40
N ARG A 35 4.56 -15.32 15.95
CA ARG A 35 3.44 -14.71 16.66
C ARG A 35 2.23 -14.63 15.74
N THR A 36 2.42 -14.11 14.53
CA THR A 36 1.36 -14.01 13.52
C THR A 36 0.72 -15.35 13.16
N ASP A 37 1.46 -16.46 13.23
CA ASP A 37 0.91 -17.79 12.98
C ASP A 37 0.20 -18.40 14.19
N SER A 38 0.53 -17.93 15.40
CA SER A 38 0.06 -18.51 16.67
C SER A 38 -1.09 -17.75 17.33
N GLU A 39 -1.28 -16.48 16.98
CA GLU A 39 -2.25 -15.57 17.58
C GLU A 39 -3.23 -15.05 16.52
N THR A 40 -4.42 -14.65 16.96
CA THR A 40 -5.43 -14.01 16.09
C THR A 40 -5.34 -12.51 16.27
N HIS A 41 -5.05 -11.80 15.20
CA HIS A 41 -4.85 -10.36 15.15
C HIS A 41 -6.03 -9.67 14.47
N THR A 42 -7.20 -9.75 15.10
CA THR A 42 -8.44 -9.21 14.53
C THR A 42 -8.61 -7.72 14.81
N ALA A 43 -8.91 -6.95 13.77
CA ALA A 43 -9.32 -5.55 13.91
C ALA A 43 -10.71 -5.43 14.57
N THR A 44 -10.86 -4.43 15.44
CA THR A 44 -12.17 -4.09 16.02
C THR A 44 -13.10 -3.44 15.00
N ALA A 45 -14.41 -3.46 15.24
CA ALA A 45 -15.38 -2.77 14.38
C ALA A 45 -15.06 -1.27 14.22
N GLN A 46 -14.61 -0.62 15.29
CA GLN A 46 -14.21 0.79 15.24
C GLN A 46 -12.98 1.00 14.33
N GLN A 47 -11.94 0.17 14.47
CA GLN A 47 -10.76 0.22 13.59
C GLN A 47 -11.15 -0.04 12.13
N MET A 48 -12.06 -0.98 11.87
CA MET A 48 -12.58 -1.23 10.52
C MET A 48 -13.30 -0.02 9.93
N LEU A 49 -14.13 0.68 10.72
CA LEU A 49 -14.78 1.91 10.29
C LEU A 49 -13.77 3.03 9.98
N GLU A 50 -12.74 3.18 10.82
CA GLU A 50 -11.66 4.14 10.60
C GLU A 50 -10.88 3.83 9.31
N MET A 51 -10.56 2.56 9.08
CA MET A 51 -9.89 2.11 7.86
C MET A 51 -10.77 2.26 6.61
N LEU A 52 -12.08 2.03 6.73
CA LEU A 52 -13.02 2.20 5.62
C LEU A 52 -13.09 3.66 5.14
N ALA A 53 -12.96 4.62 6.05
CA ALA A 53 -12.91 6.04 5.71
C ALA A 53 -11.60 6.44 5.00
N ILE A 54 -10.52 5.69 5.22
CA ILE A 54 -9.20 5.96 4.64
C ILE A 54 -9.02 5.23 3.30
N LYS A 55 -9.55 4.00 3.19
CA LYS A 55 -9.42 3.07 2.05
C LYS A 55 -7.99 2.60 1.77
N ALA A 56 -7.86 1.43 1.16
CA ALA A 56 -6.63 0.80 0.67
C ALA A 56 -6.45 1.02 -0.83
N ASN A 57 -5.21 1.06 -1.31
CA ASN A 57 -4.92 1.11 -2.76
C ASN A 57 -5.67 -0.01 -3.52
N PRO A 58 -6.11 0.22 -4.78
CA PRO A 58 -6.75 -0.83 -5.55
C PRO A 58 -5.74 -1.94 -5.86
N GLU A 59 -6.21 -3.18 -5.86
CA GLU A 59 -5.40 -4.34 -6.22
C GLU A 59 -5.37 -4.46 -7.75
N VAL A 60 -4.39 -3.82 -8.39
CA VAL A 60 -4.24 -3.87 -9.85
C VAL A 60 -2.81 -4.28 -10.22
N GLY A 61 -2.66 -5.54 -10.64
CA GLY A 61 -1.39 -6.13 -11.07
C GLY A 61 -1.11 -7.50 -10.46
N SER A 62 -0.03 -8.16 -10.88
CA SER A 62 0.36 -9.53 -10.47
C SER A 62 0.98 -9.62 -9.05
N GLY A 63 0.74 -8.63 -8.21
CA GLY A 63 1.26 -8.52 -6.84
C GLY A 63 0.16 -8.69 -5.81
N GLU A 64 -0.74 -9.65 -6.01
CA GLU A 64 -1.86 -9.91 -5.11
C GLU A 64 -1.35 -10.63 -3.87
N GLY A 65 -1.69 -10.10 -2.71
CA GLY A 65 -1.29 -10.76 -1.47
C GLY A 65 -1.43 -9.95 -0.19
N CYS A 66 -1.80 -8.68 -0.25
CA CYS A 66 -1.97 -7.87 0.96
C CYS A 66 -2.83 -6.63 0.70
N ILE A 67 -3.91 -6.47 1.47
CA ILE A 67 -4.64 -5.19 1.51
C ILE A 67 -3.89 -4.28 2.48
N ARG A 68 -3.46 -3.09 2.00
CA ARG A 68 -2.72 -2.10 2.79
C ARG A 68 -3.52 -0.82 2.92
N VAL A 69 -3.90 -0.46 4.15
CA VAL A 69 -4.61 0.80 4.46
C VAL A 69 -3.62 1.82 5.01
N PRO A 70 -3.24 2.86 4.24
CA PRO A 70 -2.24 3.83 4.66
C PRO A 70 -2.81 4.91 5.58
N CYS A 71 -2.29 4.95 6.79
CA CYS A 71 -2.80 5.75 7.89
C CYS A 71 -1.67 6.33 8.76
N GLU A 72 -2.11 7.09 9.76
CA GLU A 72 -1.34 7.41 10.96
C GLU A 72 -1.85 6.51 12.08
N VAL A 73 -0.92 5.91 12.82
CA VAL A 73 -1.21 5.02 13.94
C VAL A 73 -0.64 5.58 15.23
N THR A 74 -1.43 5.56 16.29
CA THR A 74 -0.91 5.66 17.67
C THR A 74 -0.93 4.28 18.29
N ASP A 75 0.21 3.83 18.84
CA ASP A 75 0.32 2.54 19.53
C ASP A 75 -0.01 2.64 21.03
N LYS A 76 -0.16 1.50 21.71
CA LYS A 76 -0.39 1.42 23.17
C LYS A 76 0.72 2.05 24.00
N LYS A 77 1.92 2.26 23.45
CA LYS A 77 3.05 2.93 24.10
C LYS A 77 2.97 4.46 23.92
N GLY A 78 1.97 4.97 23.21
CA GLY A 78 1.80 6.38 22.89
C GLY A 78 2.72 6.87 21.77
N LYS A 79 3.39 5.96 21.05
CA LYS A 79 4.23 6.31 19.91
C LYS A 79 3.35 6.60 18.70
N LEU A 80 3.65 7.72 18.03
CA LEU A 80 3.01 8.12 16.79
C LEU A 80 3.80 7.61 15.58
N HIS A 81 3.11 6.92 14.68
CA HIS A 81 3.62 6.45 13.41
C HIS A 81 2.94 7.23 12.29
N GLU A 82 3.58 8.33 11.83
CA GLU A 82 2.97 9.24 10.84
C GLU A 82 2.81 8.62 9.45
N MET A 83 3.57 7.58 9.13
CA MET A 83 3.47 6.80 7.89
C MET A 83 3.37 5.34 8.30
N ALA A 84 2.14 4.83 8.43
CA ALA A 84 1.90 3.45 8.84
C ALA A 84 0.83 2.81 7.95
N SER A 85 0.97 1.53 7.63
CA SER A 85 -0.11 0.78 7.00
C SER A 85 -0.66 -0.28 7.94
N ILE A 86 -1.98 -0.42 7.95
CA ILE A 86 -2.59 -1.66 8.42
C ILE A 86 -2.54 -2.64 7.25
N CYS A 87 -1.84 -3.74 7.46
CA CYS A 87 -1.54 -4.76 6.47
C CYS A 87 -2.42 -5.98 6.77
N PHE A 88 -3.22 -6.41 5.79
CA PHE A 88 -3.98 -7.66 5.82
C PHE A 88 -3.35 -8.64 4.83
N PRO A 89 -2.25 -9.31 5.21
CA PRO A 89 -1.54 -10.22 4.32
C PRO A 89 -2.38 -11.47 4.04
N ILE A 90 -2.55 -11.76 2.76
CA ILE A 90 -2.92 -13.07 2.22
C ILE A 90 -1.68 -13.98 2.20
N ALA A 91 -0.47 -13.41 2.06
CA ALA A 91 0.81 -14.10 2.22
C ALA A 91 1.90 -13.23 2.86
N PHE A 92 2.65 -13.80 3.81
CA PHE A 92 3.58 -13.09 4.71
C PHE A 92 4.93 -12.67 4.10
N ALA A 93 5.15 -12.88 2.81
CA ALA A 93 6.47 -12.78 2.19
C ALA A 93 7.01 -11.34 1.98
N GLU A 94 6.34 -10.30 2.48
CA GLU A 94 6.68 -8.89 2.18
C GLU A 94 6.96 -8.00 3.40
N LEU A 95 7.09 -8.54 4.61
CA LEU A 95 7.33 -7.72 5.81
C LEU A 95 8.75 -7.08 5.87
N ASP A 96 9.67 -7.53 5.03
CA ASP A 96 11.13 -7.27 5.09
C ASP A 96 11.55 -5.80 4.86
N GLU A 97 10.71 -4.94 4.28
CA GLU A 97 11.11 -3.57 3.95
C GLU A 97 10.65 -2.48 4.94
N SER A 98 9.81 -2.85 5.91
CA SER A 98 9.25 -1.90 6.89
C SER A 98 10.24 -1.55 7.99
N ASN A 99 10.21 -0.31 8.49
CA ASN A 99 11.06 0.12 9.61
C ASN A 99 10.62 -0.48 10.96
N TYR A 100 9.36 -0.85 11.04
CA TYR A 100 8.72 -1.35 12.23
C TYR A 100 7.56 -2.26 11.84
N VAL A 101 7.48 -3.41 12.51
CA VAL A 101 6.36 -4.34 12.40
C VAL A 101 5.67 -4.41 13.77
N GLY A 102 4.38 -4.12 13.79
CA GLY A 102 3.51 -4.25 14.95
C GLY A 102 2.23 -5.02 14.60
N TYR A 103 1.29 -5.07 15.55
CA TYR A 103 0.02 -5.79 15.40
C TYR A 103 -1.15 -4.86 15.64
N ILE A 104 -2.28 -5.12 15.00
CA ILE A 104 -3.48 -4.27 15.08
C ILE A 104 -4.04 -4.14 16.50
N GLU A 105 -3.85 -5.15 17.34
CA GLU A 105 -4.23 -5.09 18.75
C GLU A 105 -3.40 -4.11 19.57
N ASP A 106 -2.19 -3.75 19.11
CA ASP A 106 -1.34 -2.75 19.74
C ASP A 106 -1.67 -1.33 19.27
N VAL A 107 -2.60 -1.18 18.32
CA VAL A 107 -3.07 0.11 17.81
C VAL A 107 -4.23 0.64 18.64
N VAL A 108 -4.07 1.85 19.19
CA VAL A 108 -5.13 2.52 19.96
C VAL A 108 -5.92 3.53 19.14
N ALA A 109 -5.38 4.03 18.02
CA ALA A 109 -6.08 4.94 17.14
C ALA A 109 -5.55 4.85 15.70
N ILE A 110 -6.47 4.86 14.73
CA ILE A 110 -6.18 4.94 13.30
C ILE A 110 -6.75 6.26 12.77
N ARG A 111 -5.95 7.03 12.03
CA ARG A 111 -6.36 8.31 11.43
C ARG A 111 -5.79 8.47 10.03
N PRO A 112 -6.40 9.31 9.17
CA PRO A 112 -5.76 9.70 7.92
C PRO A 112 -4.39 10.35 8.20
N SER A 113 -3.35 9.87 7.52
CA SER A 113 -2.04 10.53 7.61
C SER A 113 -1.97 11.71 6.67
N LYS A 114 -1.33 12.81 7.11
CA LYS A 114 -0.98 13.94 6.24
C LYS A 114 -0.03 13.54 5.09
N TYR A 115 0.65 12.40 5.21
CA TYR A 115 1.54 11.87 4.18
C TYR A 115 0.86 10.86 3.26
N THR A 116 -0.35 10.38 3.59
CA THR A 116 -1.16 9.58 2.67
C THR A 116 -1.52 10.44 1.46
N MET A 117 -1.35 9.89 0.27
CA MET A 117 -1.77 10.58 -0.95
C MET A 117 -3.29 10.55 -1.12
N PRO A 118 -3.90 11.52 -1.83
CA PRO A 118 -5.31 11.51 -2.14
C PRO A 118 -5.77 10.23 -2.82
N ILE A 119 -7.04 9.89 -2.64
CA ILE A 119 -7.64 8.63 -3.10
C ILE A 119 -7.49 8.46 -4.62
N GLU A 120 -7.63 9.55 -5.38
CA GLU A 120 -7.50 9.59 -6.84
C GLU A 120 -6.07 9.33 -7.28
N VAL A 121 -5.09 9.90 -6.58
CA VAL A 121 -3.66 9.70 -6.87
C VAL A 121 -3.28 8.26 -6.57
N ARG A 122 -3.71 7.74 -5.42
CA ARG A 122 -3.51 6.34 -5.02
C ARG A 122 -4.09 5.39 -6.05
N PHE A 123 -5.36 5.55 -6.39
CA PHE A 123 -6.03 4.77 -7.44
C PHE A 123 -5.27 4.83 -8.77
N ALA A 124 -4.88 6.03 -9.22
CA ALA A 124 -4.15 6.21 -10.47
C ALA A 124 -2.78 5.50 -10.46
N THR A 125 -2.06 5.56 -9.34
CA THR A 125 -0.76 4.88 -9.20
C THR A 125 -0.89 3.36 -9.13
N GLY A 126 -1.94 2.85 -8.48
CA GLY A 126 -2.26 1.43 -8.45
C GLY A 126 -2.60 0.89 -9.85
N CYS A 127 -3.37 1.66 -10.62
CA CYS A 127 -3.82 1.30 -11.97
C CYS A 127 -2.84 1.69 -13.09
N ALA A 128 -1.66 2.23 -12.77
CA ALA A 128 -0.74 2.75 -13.77
C ALA A 128 -0.12 1.60 -14.60
N SER A 129 -0.29 1.69 -15.92
CA SER A 129 0.31 0.70 -16.83
C SER A 129 1.82 0.85 -16.89
N GLU A 130 2.50 -0.28 -17.09
CA GLU A 130 3.92 -0.30 -17.37
C GLU A 130 4.21 0.41 -18.71
N TYR A 131 5.02 1.46 -18.64
CA TYR A 131 5.55 2.18 -19.78
C TYR A 131 6.80 1.49 -20.36
N ALA A 132 7.73 1.04 -19.49
CA ALA A 132 8.92 0.28 -19.88
C ALA A 132 9.65 -0.35 -18.68
N MET A 133 10.05 -1.63 -18.76
CA MET A 133 11.05 -2.26 -17.87
C MET A 133 10.91 -1.94 -16.37
N GLY A 134 9.73 -2.15 -15.80
CA GLY A 134 9.39 -1.88 -14.39
C GLY A 134 9.03 -0.42 -14.08
N PHE A 135 8.86 0.40 -15.12
CA PHE A 135 8.46 1.79 -14.99
C PHE A 135 6.99 1.96 -15.35
N SER A 136 6.15 2.20 -14.35
CA SER A 136 4.72 2.54 -14.46
C SER A 136 4.50 3.96 -13.93
N PRO A 137 4.78 5.01 -14.74
CA PRO A 137 4.78 6.38 -14.27
C PRO A 137 3.37 6.95 -14.08
N THR A 138 3.15 7.64 -12.96
CA THR A 138 1.98 8.50 -12.76
C THR A 138 2.43 9.96 -12.63
N PRO A 139 2.04 10.85 -13.55
CA PRO A 139 2.40 12.27 -13.47
C PRO A 139 1.57 13.00 -12.40
N VAL A 140 2.26 13.69 -11.50
CA VAL A 140 1.63 14.42 -10.40
C VAL A 140 2.20 15.82 -10.25
N VAL A 141 1.44 16.68 -9.59
CA VAL A 141 1.83 18.04 -9.26
C VAL A 141 1.58 18.31 -7.78
N SER A 142 2.45 19.08 -7.12
CA SER A 142 2.20 19.52 -5.76
C SER A 142 1.36 20.79 -5.73
N GLY A 143 0.78 21.13 -4.56
CA GLY A 143 0.11 22.41 -4.32
C GLY A 143 0.98 23.66 -4.53
N LYS A 144 2.31 23.48 -4.73
CA LYS A 144 3.26 24.54 -5.11
C LYS A 144 3.64 24.52 -6.59
N GLY A 145 2.93 23.76 -7.42
CA GLY A 145 3.15 23.65 -8.86
C GLY A 145 4.36 22.81 -9.28
N ARG A 146 5.02 22.11 -8.34
CA ARG A 146 6.17 21.26 -8.68
C ARG A 146 5.68 19.94 -9.27
N LYS A 147 6.25 19.53 -10.40
CA LYS A 147 5.83 18.33 -11.14
C LYS A 147 6.78 17.16 -10.87
N PHE A 148 6.22 15.97 -10.71
CA PHE A 148 6.94 14.74 -10.40
C PHE A 148 6.34 13.56 -11.16
N LEU A 149 7.10 12.48 -11.24
CA LEU A 149 6.59 11.16 -11.62
C LEU A 149 6.63 10.27 -10.39
N LEU A 150 5.51 9.63 -10.08
CA LEU A 150 5.47 8.47 -9.19
C LEU A 150 5.68 7.21 -10.03
N ASN A 151 6.21 6.14 -9.44
CA ASN A 151 6.42 4.87 -10.15
C ASN A 151 5.74 3.73 -9.41
N GLY A 152 4.81 3.06 -10.09
CA GLY A 152 4.00 1.98 -9.51
C GLY A 152 3.06 2.45 -8.40
N PRO A 153 2.43 1.53 -7.65
CA PRO A 153 1.55 1.85 -6.54
C PRO A 153 2.29 2.63 -5.46
N ASN A 154 1.71 3.74 -5.02
CA ASN A 154 2.27 4.54 -3.94
C ASN A 154 1.14 4.87 -2.95
N ASP A 155 1.37 4.66 -1.66
CA ASP A 155 0.41 4.99 -0.60
C ASP A 155 0.72 6.34 0.05
N PHE A 156 2.01 6.60 0.25
CA PHE A 156 2.51 7.79 0.91
C PHE A 156 3.41 8.62 0.00
N PHE A 157 3.50 9.91 0.31
CA PHE A 157 4.45 10.80 -0.33
C PHE A 157 5.06 11.79 0.67
N ARG A 158 6.39 11.86 0.65
CA ARG A 158 7.18 12.86 1.37
C ARG A 158 8.43 13.21 0.58
N PHE A 159 8.41 14.36 -0.08
CA PHE A 159 9.56 14.79 -0.89
C PHE A 159 9.84 16.28 -0.73
N LYS A 160 11.06 16.63 -0.32
CA LYS A 160 11.52 18.03 -0.15
C LYS A 160 10.51 18.91 0.62
N GLY A 161 9.92 18.37 1.69
CA GLY A 161 8.96 19.06 2.55
C GLY A 161 7.52 19.13 2.03
N ILE A 162 7.21 18.49 0.89
CA ILE A 162 5.85 18.31 0.39
C ILE A 162 5.24 17.06 1.04
N LYS A 163 4.02 17.19 1.54
CA LYS A 163 3.22 16.10 2.11
C LYS A 163 2.35 15.42 1.05
N GLY A 164 1.90 14.20 1.31
CA GLY A 164 1.04 13.44 0.39
C GLY A 164 -0.28 14.15 0.09
N THR A 165 -0.92 14.74 1.10
CA THR A 165 -2.17 15.50 0.91
C THR A 165 -2.02 16.75 0.03
N GLU A 166 -0.79 17.17 -0.29
CA GLU A 166 -0.52 18.30 -1.17
C GLU A 166 -0.28 17.86 -2.63
N VAL A 167 -0.41 16.58 -2.96
CA VAL A 167 -0.16 16.03 -4.30
C VAL A 167 -1.47 15.80 -5.02
N SER A 168 -1.57 16.19 -6.28
CA SER A 168 -2.70 15.89 -7.15
C SER A 168 -2.23 15.35 -8.49
N LEU A 169 -3.15 14.75 -9.25
CA LEU A 169 -2.88 14.30 -10.61
C LEU A 169 -2.54 15.48 -11.52
N TYR A 170 -1.68 15.23 -12.51
CA TYR A 170 -1.37 16.20 -13.55
C TYR A 170 -2.02 15.77 -14.87
N HIS A 171 -2.88 16.63 -15.43
CA HIS A 171 -3.68 16.33 -16.63
C HIS A 171 -3.08 16.83 -17.95
N GLY A 172 -1.91 17.47 -17.92
CA GLY A 172 -1.23 17.87 -19.16
C GLY A 172 -0.32 16.78 -19.71
N GLU A 173 0.37 17.07 -20.82
CA GLU A 173 1.39 16.17 -21.36
C GLU A 173 2.61 16.10 -20.40
N PRO A 174 2.95 14.92 -19.86
CA PRO A 174 4.07 14.77 -18.95
C PRO A 174 5.40 14.67 -19.71
N ASN A 175 6.46 15.24 -19.14
CA ASN A 175 7.80 15.08 -19.70
C ASN A 175 8.55 13.98 -18.93
N TYR A 176 8.34 12.73 -19.34
CA TYR A 176 8.90 11.54 -18.68
C TYR A 176 10.44 11.53 -18.59
N ARG A 177 11.13 12.29 -19.44
CA ARG A 177 12.60 12.33 -19.49
C ARG A 177 13.23 13.33 -18.52
N SER A 178 12.52 14.41 -18.20
CA SER A 178 13.09 15.52 -17.42
C SER A 178 12.49 15.68 -16.03
N TRP A 179 11.30 15.12 -15.79
CA TRP A 179 10.67 15.23 -14.49
C TRP A 179 11.34 14.31 -13.47
N PRO A 180 11.52 14.78 -12.23
CA PRO A 180 12.06 13.95 -11.18
C PRO A 180 11.11 12.80 -10.87
N VAL A 181 11.65 11.58 -10.84
CA VAL A 181 10.94 10.41 -10.29
C VAL A 181 11.07 10.46 -8.78
N ALA A 182 9.96 10.71 -8.09
CA ALA A 182 9.93 10.65 -6.64
C ALA A 182 9.82 9.18 -6.23
N ARG A 183 10.87 8.68 -5.56
CA ARG A 183 10.91 7.30 -5.08
C ARG A 183 10.36 7.24 -3.67
N TYR A 184 9.41 6.34 -3.47
CA TYR A 184 8.99 5.92 -2.15
C TYR A 184 10.14 5.22 -1.42
N ASN A 185 10.25 5.45 -0.11
CA ASN A 185 11.19 4.74 0.75
C ASN A 185 10.39 3.92 1.75
N PRO A 186 10.23 2.60 1.52
CA PRO A 186 9.45 1.72 2.41
C PRO A 186 10.01 1.67 3.83
N LYS A 187 11.31 1.96 4.01
CA LYS A 187 11.95 2.06 5.34
C LYS A 187 11.49 3.25 6.18
N LEU A 188 10.56 4.07 5.70
CA LEU A 188 9.92 5.12 6.49
C LEU A 188 8.55 4.69 7.02
N GLU A 189 8.03 3.57 6.53
CA GLU A 189 6.73 3.04 6.90
C GLU A 189 6.82 2.05 8.04
N SER A 190 5.80 2.11 8.90
CA SER A 190 5.52 1.09 9.90
C SER A 190 4.38 0.21 9.39
N CYS A 191 4.51 -1.11 9.43
CA CYS A 191 3.41 -2.02 9.09
C CYS A 191 2.82 -2.58 10.38
N PHE A 192 1.50 -2.59 10.47
CA PHE A 192 0.74 -3.21 11.55
C PHE A 192 -0.10 -4.34 10.97
N ILE A 193 0.15 -5.56 11.42
CA ILE A 193 -0.47 -6.76 10.88
C ILE A 193 -1.86 -6.96 11.49
N ALA A 194 -2.82 -7.26 10.63
CA ALA A 194 -4.16 -7.73 11.00
C ALA A 194 -4.50 -8.98 10.19
N ASP A 195 -5.29 -9.88 10.78
CA ASP A 195 -5.84 -11.03 10.09
C ASP A 195 -6.86 -10.59 9.06
N TYR A 196 -6.79 -11.19 7.87
CA TYR A 196 -7.75 -10.95 6.82
C TYR A 196 -9.16 -11.39 7.24
N GLN A 197 -10.15 -10.55 6.96
CA GLN A 197 -11.58 -10.81 7.15
C GLN A 197 -12.33 -10.51 5.85
N PRO A 198 -13.49 -11.14 5.57
CA PRO A 198 -14.25 -10.87 4.34
C PRO A 198 -14.59 -9.38 4.14
N GLU A 199 -14.75 -8.63 5.23
CA GLU A 199 -15.03 -7.19 5.20
C GLU A 199 -13.86 -6.36 4.67
N CYS A 200 -12.64 -6.91 4.67
CA CYS A 200 -11.43 -6.23 4.18
C CYS A 200 -11.54 -5.88 2.69
N ASP A 201 -12.31 -6.63 1.88
CA ASP A 201 -12.53 -6.33 0.47
C ASP A 201 -13.28 -5.01 0.22
N ASN A 202 -13.96 -4.49 1.25
CA ASN A 202 -14.62 -3.19 1.19
C ASN A 202 -13.65 -2.02 1.44
N LEU A 203 -12.44 -2.32 1.93
CA LEU A 203 -11.39 -1.33 2.16
C LEU A 203 -10.75 -0.89 0.84
N LEU A 204 -10.71 -1.73 -0.18
CA LEU A 204 -10.12 -1.39 -1.48
C LEU A 204 -10.86 -0.19 -2.11
N ILE A 205 -10.09 0.75 -2.66
CA ILE A 205 -10.64 1.84 -3.48
C ILE A 205 -11.26 1.24 -4.73
N ARG A 206 -12.54 1.54 -4.96
CA ARG A 206 -13.25 1.24 -6.20
C ARG A 206 -13.38 2.49 -7.03
N PHE A 207 -13.57 2.34 -8.34
CA PHE A 207 -13.82 3.47 -9.23
C PHE A 207 -15.02 4.32 -8.77
N ALA A 208 -16.04 3.68 -8.20
CA ALA A 208 -17.22 4.35 -7.64
C ALA A 208 -16.95 5.15 -6.34
N ASP A 209 -15.78 4.95 -5.70
CA ASP A 209 -15.39 5.70 -4.49
C ASP A 209 -14.74 7.06 -4.84
N LEU A 210 -14.51 7.36 -6.12
CA LEU A 210 -13.80 8.56 -6.56
C LEU A 210 -14.77 9.75 -6.70
N GLU A 211 -14.37 10.93 -6.22
CA GLU A 211 -15.19 12.15 -6.35
C GLU A 211 -15.24 12.64 -7.80
N HIS A 212 -14.13 12.49 -8.53
CA HIS A 212 -13.91 13.00 -9.88
C HIS A 212 -13.37 11.91 -10.83
N PRO A 213 -14.13 10.82 -11.09
CA PRO A 213 -13.67 9.71 -11.93
C PRO A 213 -13.30 10.13 -13.36
N GLU A 214 -13.88 11.21 -13.88
CA GLU A 214 -13.56 11.81 -15.17
C GLU A 214 -12.12 12.33 -15.27
N GLU A 215 -11.52 12.72 -14.14
CA GLU A 215 -10.14 13.21 -14.09
C GLU A 215 -9.14 12.11 -14.45
N LEU A 216 -9.49 10.85 -14.20
CA LEU A 216 -8.66 9.69 -14.54
C LEU A 216 -8.66 9.36 -16.03
N GLN A 217 -9.72 9.69 -16.77
CA GLN A 217 -9.80 9.43 -18.22
C GLN A 217 -8.72 10.22 -18.99
N ASN A 218 -8.27 11.34 -18.42
CA ASN A 218 -7.25 12.21 -19.01
C ASN A 218 -5.82 11.90 -18.52
N VAL A 219 -5.65 10.96 -17.59
CA VAL A 219 -4.33 10.51 -17.16
C VAL A 219 -3.89 9.37 -18.08
N GLN A 220 -2.94 9.67 -18.97
CA GLN A 220 -2.39 8.68 -19.91
C GLN A 220 -1.90 7.42 -19.17
N GLY A 221 -2.33 6.24 -19.63
CA GLY A 221 -1.86 4.96 -19.13
C GLY A 221 -2.72 4.29 -18.06
N ILE A 222 -3.87 4.87 -17.69
CA ILE A 222 -4.86 4.21 -16.82
C ILE A 222 -5.91 3.54 -17.71
N TRP A 223 -5.87 2.21 -17.79
CA TRP A 223 -6.96 1.43 -18.38
C TRP A 223 -7.96 1.07 -17.28
N VAL A 224 -8.96 1.93 -17.07
CA VAL A 224 -10.14 1.49 -16.30
C VAL A 224 -10.92 0.57 -17.22
N LYS A 225 -10.95 -0.73 -16.93
CA LYS A 225 -11.98 -1.61 -17.50
C LYS A 225 -13.32 -1.13 -16.93
N THR A 226 -13.99 -0.23 -17.63
CA THR A 226 -15.42 -0.03 -17.43
C THR A 226 -16.09 -1.32 -17.88
N GLU A 227 -16.47 -2.18 -16.93
CA GLU A 227 -17.48 -3.20 -17.18
C GLU A 227 -18.78 -2.44 -17.51
N VAL A 228 -18.99 -2.18 -18.80
CA VAL A 228 -20.29 -1.78 -19.28
C VAL A 228 -21.11 -3.07 -19.21
N GLU A 229 -21.92 -3.22 -18.16
CA GLU A 229 -22.99 -4.21 -18.13
C GLU A 229 -23.87 -3.95 -19.35
N GLY A 230 -23.64 -4.73 -20.41
CA GLY A 230 -24.48 -4.75 -21.58
C GLY A 230 -25.82 -5.34 -21.17
N THR A 231 -26.84 -4.48 -21.12
CA THR A 231 -28.24 -4.90 -21.21
C THR A 231 -28.38 -5.79 -22.45
N GLN A 232 -28.69 -7.07 -22.22
CA GLN A 232 -29.19 -7.94 -23.27
C GLN A 232 -30.65 -7.54 -23.54
N ASP A 233 -30.88 -6.98 -24.73
CA ASP A 233 -32.21 -6.89 -25.36
C ASP A 233 -32.68 -8.25 -25.88
#